data_AF-A0A1C3WBW5-F1
#
_entry.id   AF-A0A1C3WBW5-F1
#
_cell.length_a   1.000
_cell.length_b   1.000
_cell.length_c   1.000
_cell.angle_alpha   90.00
_cell.angle_beta   90.00
_cell.angle_gamma   90.00
#
_symmetry.space_group_name_H-M   'P 1'
#
loop_
_entity.id
_entity.type
_entity.pdbx_description
1 polymer ?
#
loop_
_entity_poly.entity_id
_entity_poly.type
_entity_poly.pdbx_seq_one_letter_code
_entity_poly.pdbx_strand_id
1 'polypeptide(L)' 'MQDSRKRLIVALAMIVGGVAAFFLFLFVTDHDPDESPLTLIDWVIGGILIGPGFGYLVKWRRTRDG' A
#
# COMPACT_ATOMS: atom_id res chain seq x y z
N MET A 1 16.18 15.75 11.67
CA MET A 1 14.91 16.04 10.93
C MET A 1 14.87 15.47 9.51
N GLN A 2 15.96 15.53 8.73
CA GLN A 2 15.98 15.05 7.34
C GLN A 2 15.70 13.54 7.18
N ASP A 3 16.23 12.69 8.06
CA ASP A 3 15.98 11.24 8.00
C ASP A 3 14.55 10.84 8.33
N SER A 4 13.89 11.58 9.22
CA SER A 4 12.45 11.39 9.49
C SER A 4 11.63 11.69 8.23
N ARG A 5 11.96 12.76 7.50
CA ARG A 5 11.28 13.10 6.24
C ARG A 5 11.53 12.05 5.15
N LYS A 6 12.76 11.53 5.02
CA LYS A 6 13.08 10.44 4.09
C LYS A 6 12.26 9.19 4.37
N ARG A 7 12.18 8.76 5.63
CA ARG A 7 11.39 7.58 6.03
C ARG A 7 9.90 7.75 5.76
N LEU A 8 9.36 8.94 5.97
CA LEU A 8 7.97 9.26 5.60
C LEU A 8 7.75 9.14 4.09
N ILE A 9 8.66 9.71 3.28
CA ILE A 9 8.57 9.63 1.82
C ILE A 9 8.62 8.18 1.36
N VAL A 10 9.49 7.35 1.94
CA VAL A 10 9.55 5.91 1.62
C VAL A 10 8.23 5.22 1.95
N ALA A 11 7.64 5.48 3.12
CA ALA A 11 6.35 4.90 3.50
C ALA A 11 5.24 5.29 2.51
N LEU A 12 5.16 6.58 2.15
CA LEU A 12 4.18 7.07 1.17
C LEU A 12 4.42 6.48 -0.23
N ALA A 13 5.66 6.41 -0.68
CA ALA A 13 6.01 5.81 -1.96
C ALA A 13 5.61 4.33 -2.02
N MET A 14 5.79 3.58 -0.93
CA MET A 14 5.35 2.19 -0.84
C MET A 14 3.83 2.04 -0.87
N ILE A 15 3.08 2.94 -0.20
CA ILE A 15 1.62 2.91 -0.24
C ILE A 15 1.13 3.20 -1.67
N VAL A 16 1.62 4.28 -2.29
CA VAL A 16 1.23 4.66 -3.65
C VAL A 16 1.61 3.56 -4.65
N GLY A 17 2.83 3.02 -4.54
CA GLY A 17 3.30 1.92 -5.38
C GLY A 17 2.48 0.65 -5.20
N GLY A 18 2.13 0.29 -3.96
CA GLY A 18 1.27 -0.86 -3.66
C GLY A 18 -0.14 -0.71 -4.23
N VAL A 19 -0.73 0.49 -4.12
CA VAL A 19 -2.04 0.79 -4.71
C VAL A 19 -1.98 0.70 -6.23
N ALA A 20 -0.99 1.32 -6.86
CA ALA A 20 -0.81 1.25 -8.32
C ALA A 20 -0.60 -0.19 -8.80
N ALA A 21 0.20 -0.98 -8.10
CA ALA A 21 0.40 -2.39 -8.39
C ALA A 21 -0.88 -3.21 -8.25
N PHE A 22 -1.73 -2.91 -7.26
CA PHE A 22 -3.01 -3.58 -7.07
C PHE A 22 -4.00 -3.26 -8.20
N PHE A 23 -4.11 -1.99 -8.62
CA PHE A 23 -4.92 -1.63 -9.78
C PHE A 23 -4.41 -2.26 -11.08
N LEU A 24 -3.08 -2.33 -11.26
CA LEU A 24 -2.49 -3.05 -12.39
C LEU A 24 -2.82 -4.54 -12.35
N PHE A 25 -2.79 -5.16 -11.17
CA PHE A 25 -3.20 -6.55 -10.98
C PHE A 25 -4.65 -6.75 -11.43
N LEU A 26 -5.60 -5.95 -10.93
CA LEU A 26 -7.01 -6.03 -11.33
C LEU A 26 -7.20 -5.86 -12.83
N PHE A 27 -6.48 -4.91 -13.43
CA PHE A 27 -6.49 -4.68 -14.88
C PHE A 27 -6.00 -5.91 -15.67
N VAL A 28 -4.90 -6.51 -15.26
CA VAL A 28 -4.33 -7.69 -15.95
C VAL A 28 -5.20 -8.93 -15.77
N THR A 29 -5.90 -9.05 -14.65
CA THR A 29 -6.82 -10.16 -14.39
C THR A 29 -8.23 -9.94 -14.92
N ASP A 30 -8.48 -8.82 -15.62
CA ASP A 30 -9.79 -8.44 -16.14
C ASP A 30 -10.88 -8.40 -15.05
N HIS A 31 -10.51 -7.98 -13.84
CA HIS A 31 -11.45 -7.84 -12.72
C HIS A 31 -11.85 -6.37 -12.58
N ASP A 32 -13.05 -6.04 -13.04
CA ASP A 32 -13.66 -4.73 -12.80
C ASP A 32 -14.46 -4.74 -11.47
N PRO A 33 -14.02 -3.97 -10.45
CA PRO A 33 -14.72 -3.87 -9.17
C PRO A 33 -16.07 -3.15 -9.25
N ASP A 34 -16.31 -2.37 -10.32
CA ASP A 34 -17.58 -1.68 -10.55
C ASP A 34 -18.66 -2.65 -11.10
N GLU A 35 -18.23 -3.68 -11.84
CA GLU A 35 -19.12 -4.73 -12.36
C GLU A 35 -19.30 -5.90 -11.40
N SER A 36 -18.22 -6.30 -10.70
CA SER A 36 -18.23 -7.44 -9.79
C SER A 36 -17.40 -7.19 -8.54
N PRO A 37 -17.90 -7.50 -7.33
CA PRO A 37 -17.19 -7.20 -6.09
C PRO A 37 -15.86 -7.97 -6.01
N LEU A 38 -14.87 -7.36 -5.37
CA LEU A 38 -13.58 -7.98 -5.11
C LEU A 38 -13.74 -9.30 -4.36
N THR A 39 -13.06 -10.33 -4.82
CA THR A 39 -13.02 -11.63 -4.15
C THR A 39 -12.14 -11.57 -2.91
N LEU A 40 -12.24 -12.61 -2.06
CA LEU A 40 -11.34 -12.76 -0.92
C LEU A 40 -9.86 -12.77 -1.34
N ILE A 41 -9.53 -13.35 -2.50
CA ILE A 41 -8.16 -13.41 -3.00
C ILE A 41 -7.67 -12.01 -3.38
N ASP A 42 -8.51 -11.21 -4.03
CA ASP A 42 -8.15 -9.84 -4.41
C ASP A 42 -7.88 -8.98 -3.18
N TRP A 43 -8.68 -9.15 -2.12
CA TRP A 43 -8.44 -8.50 -0.84
C TRP A 43 -7.12 -8.92 -0.19
N VAL A 44 -6.77 -10.22 -0.25
CA VAL A 44 -5.49 -10.71 0.25
C VAL A 44 -4.33 -10.11 -0.54
N ILE A 45 -4.42 -10.08 -1.87
CA ILE A 45 -3.39 -9.50 -2.75
C ILE A 45 -3.25 -8.00 -2.48
N GLY A 46 -4.35 -7.26 -2.43
CA GLY A 46 -4.34 -5.84 -2.08
C GLY A 46 -3.70 -5.59 -0.71
N GLY A 47 -4.02 -6.42 0.28
CA GLY A 47 -3.39 -6.39 1.60
C GLY A 47 -1.87 -6.61 1.58
N ILE A 48 -1.39 -7.57 0.79
CA ILE A 48 0.04 -7.86 0.64
C ILE A 48 0.77 -6.71 -0.08
N LEU A 49 0.16 -6.13 -1.10
CA LEU A 49 0.77 -5.06 -1.90
C LEU A 49 0.81 -3.72 -1.15
N ILE A 50 -0.25 -3.39 -0.41
CA ILE A 50 -0.41 -2.07 0.23
C ILE A 50 0.06 -2.08 1.69
N GLY A 51 -0.19 -3.18 2.42
CA GLY A 51 0.05 -3.31 3.85
C GLY A 51 1.46 -2.96 4.32
N PRO A 52 2.54 -3.39 3.63
CA PRO A 52 3.91 -3.03 4.02
C PRO A 52 4.13 -1.50 4.11
N GLY A 53 3.53 -0.71 3.21
CA GLY A 53 3.64 0.75 3.23
C GLY A 53 3.09 1.37 4.53
N PHE A 54 1.96 0.86 5.03
CA PHE A 54 1.43 1.26 6.33
C PHE A 54 2.32 0.80 7.49
N GLY A 55 2.98 -0.36 7.38
CA GLY A 55 4.00 -0.80 8.34
C GLY A 55 5.15 0.19 8.48
N TYR A 56 5.67 0.71 7.36
CA TYR A 56 6.69 1.76 7.36
C TYR A 56 6.18 3.07 7.95
N LEU A 57 4.93 3.43 7.68
CA LEU A 57 4.31 4.64 8.22
C LEU A 57 4.17 4.57 9.76
N VAL A 58 3.70 3.44 10.29
CA VAL A 58 3.61 3.20 11.74
C VAL A 58 5.00 3.24 12.39
N LYS A 59 5.99 2.58 11.76
CA LYS A 59 7.39 2.61 12.23
C LYS A 59 7.94 4.04 12.30
N TRP A 60 7.67 4.86 11.27
CA TRP A 60 8.05 6.27 11.26
C TRP A 60 7.39 7.06 12.40
N ARG A 61 6.08 6.87 12.62
CA ARG A 61 5.34 7.55 13.70
C ARG A 61 5.93 7.24 15.07
N ARG A 62 6.19 5.96 15.36
CA ARG A 62 6.82 5.54 16.63
C ARG A 62 8.19 6.18 16.87
N THR A 63 8.96 6.43 15.81
CA THR A 63 10.27 7.12 15.93
C THR A 63 10.18 8.63 16.12
N ARG A 64 8.99 9.24 16.03
CA ARG A 64 8.75 10.66 16.34
C ARG A 64 8.16 10.89 17.71
N ASP A 65 7.43 9.91 18.24
CA ASP A 65 6.74 9.99 19.54
C ASP A 65 7.63 9.53 20.72
N GLY A 66 8.90 9.17 20.46
CA GLY A 66 9.89 8.73 21.45
C GLY A 66 11.15 9.59 21.46
#